data_AF-A0A4P5S5S2-F1
#
_entry.id   AF-A0A4P5S5S2-F1
#
_cell.length_a   1.000
_cell.length_b   1.000
_cell.length_c   1.000
_cell.angle_alpha   90.00
_cell.angle_beta   90.00
_cell.angle_gamma   90.00
#
_symmetry.space_group_name_H-M   'P 1'
#
loop_
_entity.id
_entity.type
_entity.pdbx_description
1 polymer ?
#
loop_
_entity_poly.entity_id
_entity_poly.type
_entity_poly.pdbx_seq_one_letter_code
_entity_poly.pdbx_strand_id
1 'polypeptide(L)'
;MSVIVPYVVPYVKRVSGYCVPMGSRGYDTWWGLTLRTTTRLHKVVDRLSGGRLWRRFPGGQQVIWISTLGRKSGSWRRTPLLAAPHEGSWVITGSNAGQAQIPSWVFNVRAHNLGFVEIDGTKTDCSFIEVTGPQREVLYQELVAMWSAYAMYERNAGREIPVFLVQPILN
;
A
#
# COMPACT_ATOMS: atom_id res chain seq x y z
N MET A 1 3.09 -34.58 -22.19
CA MET A 1 3.81 -33.67 -23.11
C MET A 1 3.45 -32.26 -22.66
N SER A 2 4.18 -31.74 -21.68
CA SER A 2 3.81 -30.53 -20.95
C SER A 2 4.57 -29.34 -21.53
N VAL A 3 3.80 -28.30 -21.88
CA VAL A 3 4.24 -27.09 -22.55
C VAL A 3 5.19 -26.30 -21.64
N ILE A 4 6.36 -25.96 -22.17
CA ILE A 4 7.33 -25.03 -21.59
C ILE A 4 6.81 -23.61 -21.84
N VAL A 5 6.51 -22.86 -20.78
CA VAL A 5 6.26 -21.42 -20.83
C VAL A 5 7.57 -20.71 -20.46
N PRO A 6 8.22 -19.95 -21.38
CA PRO A 6 9.44 -19.25 -21.07
C PRO A 6 9.11 -17.91 -20.39
N TYR A 7 9.36 -17.81 -19.08
CA TYR A 7 9.41 -16.51 -18.40
C TYR A 7 10.82 -15.94 -18.52
N VAL A 8 11.02 -15.04 -19.48
CA VAL A 8 12.17 -14.13 -19.52
C VAL A 8 11.63 -12.72 -19.72
N VAL A 9 11.68 -11.88 -18.67
CA VAL A 9 12.04 -10.46 -18.79
C VAL A 9 12.71 -10.02 -17.47
N PRO A 10 14.04 -9.82 -17.44
CA PRO A 10 14.71 -9.15 -16.33
C PRO A 10 14.61 -7.62 -16.55
N TYR A 11 13.77 -6.93 -15.77
CA TYR A 11 13.77 -5.46 -15.77
C TYR A 11 14.88 -4.95 -14.85
N VAL A 12 16.09 -4.78 -15.40
CA VAL A 12 17.23 -4.15 -14.72
C VAL A 12 17.15 -2.64 -14.92
N LYS A 13 16.79 -1.88 -13.87
CA LYS A 13 16.97 -0.41 -13.88
C LYS A 13 18.13 -0.05 -12.97
N ARG A 14 19.21 0.46 -13.57
CA ARG A 14 20.41 0.93 -12.86
C ARG A 14 20.16 2.34 -12.33
N VAL A 15 20.18 2.51 -11.01
CA VAL A 15 20.24 3.84 -10.36
C VAL A 15 21.25 3.77 -9.22
N SER A 16 22.28 4.62 -9.28
CA SER A 16 23.21 4.95 -8.18
C SER A 16 23.98 3.79 -7.53
N GLY A 17 24.88 3.14 -8.28
CA GLY A 17 26.09 2.50 -7.75
C GLY A 17 25.97 1.25 -6.85
N TYR A 18 24.77 0.87 -6.41
CA TYR A 18 24.55 -0.32 -5.58
C TYR A 18 23.62 -1.31 -6.29
N CYS A 19 24.14 -2.49 -6.64
CA CYS A 19 23.31 -3.63 -7.02
C CYS A 19 22.76 -4.27 -5.75
N VAL A 20 21.48 -4.03 -5.46
CA VAL A 20 20.76 -4.79 -4.44
C VAL A 20 19.82 -5.76 -5.16
N PRO A 21 20.02 -7.07 -5.06
CA PRO A 21 19.11 -8.05 -5.62
C PRO A 21 17.83 -8.10 -4.77
N MET A 22 16.79 -7.39 -5.22
CA MET A 22 15.43 -7.59 -4.72
C MET A 22 14.94 -8.97 -5.12
N GLY A 23 14.45 -9.76 -4.16
CA GLY A 23 13.96 -11.14 -4.38
C GLY A 23 14.88 -12.27 -3.90
N SER A 24 15.93 -12.00 -3.11
CA SER A 24 16.65 -13.06 -2.42
C SER A 24 15.97 -13.41 -1.08
N ARG A 25 15.87 -14.71 -0.78
CA ARG A 25 15.26 -15.28 0.46
C ARG A 25 15.78 -14.63 1.76
N GLY A 26 16.96 -14.01 1.73
CA GLY A 26 17.56 -13.27 2.84
C GLY A 26 17.01 -11.86 3.05
N TYR A 27 16.63 -11.14 1.98
CA TYR A 27 16.07 -9.78 2.07
C TYR A 27 14.68 -9.79 2.71
N ASP A 28 13.81 -10.72 2.31
CA ASP A 28 12.46 -10.86 2.87
C ASP A 28 12.49 -11.23 4.36
N THR A 29 13.48 -12.05 4.75
CA THR A 29 13.69 -12.46 6.14
C THR A 29 14.23 -11.30 6.98
N TRP A 30 15.20 -10.54 6.47
CA TRP A 30 15.80 -9.40 7.17
C TRP A 30 14.83 -8.19 7.27
N TRP A 31 14.01 -7.95 6.23
CA TRP A 31 13.00 -6.89 6.20
C TRP A 31 11.75 -7.23 7.03
N GLY A 32 11.31 -8.49 7.02
CA GLY A 32 10.21 -8.97 7.87
C GLY A 32 10.55 -8.95 9.37
N LEU A 33 11.81 -9.14 9.74
CA LEU A 33 12.27 -9.05 11.13
C LEU A 33 12.41 -7.59 11.60
N THR A 34 12.90 -6.70 10.74
CA THR A 34 13.17 -5.30 11.09
C THR A 34 11.91 -4.44 11.12
N LEU A 35 10.90 -4.70 10.27
CA LEU A 35 9.63 -3.95 10.27
C LEU A 35 8.81 -4.09 11.56
N ARG A 36 9.06 -5.13 12.38
CA ARG A 36 8.34 -5.40 13.64
C ARG A 36 8.52 -4.29 14.68
N THR A 37 9.56 -3.47 14.58
CA THR A 37 9.85 -2.35 15.50
C THR A 37 9.63 -0.97 14.88
N THR A 38 9.48 -0.87 13.56
CA THR A 38 9.60 0.40 12.81
C THR A 38 8.31 1.25 12.75
N THR A 39 7.15 0.72 13.14
CA THR A 39 5.87 1.45 12.97
C THR A 39 5.76 2.73 13.80
N ARG A 40 6.46 2.83 14.94
CA ARG A 40 6.49 4.05 15.76
C ARG A 40 7.52 5.06 15.26
N LEU A 41 8.70 4.60 14.85
CA LEU A 41 9.76 5.47 14.29
C LEU A 41 9.34 6.09 12.95
N HIS A 42 8.64 5.37 12.07
CA HIS A 42 8.14 5.92 10.80
C HIS A 42 7.19 7.11 11.00
N LYS A 43 6.30 7.05 12.01
CA LYS A 43 5.35 8.14 12.30
C LYS A 43 6.03 9.42 12.78
N VAL A 44 7.13 9.28 13.52
CA VAL A 44 7.90 10.42 14.04
C VAL A 44 8.71 11.06 12.92
N VAL A 45 9.36 10.27 12.07
CA VAL A 45 10.13 10.78 10.92
C VAL A 45 9.21 11.38 9.85
N ASP A 46 8.03 10.81 9.60
CA ASP A 46 7.04 11.35 8.65
C ASP A 46 6.49 12.72 9.10
N ARG A 47 6.19 12.86 10.40
CA ARG A 47 5.72 14.12 10.99
C ARG A 47 6.80 15.20 11.00
N LEU A 48 8.06 14.83 11.22
CA LEU A 48 9.19 15.77 11.23
C LEU A 48 9.65 16.19 9.83
N SER A 49 9.45 15.35 8.81
CA SER A 49 9.84 15.66 7.41
C SER A 49 8.69 16.21 6.55
N GLY A 50 7.48 16.30 7.10
CA GLY A 50 6.29 16.75 6.35
C GLY A 50 5.97 15.87 5.14
N GLY A 51 6.32 14.58 5.17
CA GLY A 51 6.16 13.65 4.05
C GLY A 51 7.14 13.83 2.89
N ARG A 52 8.06 14.81 2.92
CA ARG A 52 9.03 15.05 1.82
C ARG A 52 10.06 13.93 1.69
N LEU A 53 10.40 13.25 2.79
CA LEU A 53 11.39 12.17 2.79
C LEU A 53 10.81 10.82 2.32
N TRP A 54 9.48 10.70 2.25
CA TRP A 54 8.77 9.43 2.00
C TRP A 54 7.87 9.43 0.77
N ARG A 55 7.95 10.43 -0.12
CA ARG A 55 7.15 10.51 -1.37
C ARG A 55 7.26 9.23 -2.22
N ARG A 56 8.42 8.58 -2.15
CA ARG A 56 8.65 7.26 -2.68
C ARG A 56 9.21 6.36 -1.59
N PHE A 57 8.66 5.16 -1.46
CA PHE A 57 9.26 4.14 -0.61
C PHE A 57 10.62 3.71 -1.21
N PRO A 58 11.59 3.22 -0.42
CA PRO A 58 12.80 2.61 -0.96
C PRO A 58 12.42 1.54 -2.01
N GLY A 59 12.70 1.81 -3.30
CA GLY A 59 12.21 1.00 -4.43
C GLY A 59 11.39 1.79 -5.47
N GLY A 60 11.00 3.03 -5.17
CA GLY A 60 10.35 3.94 -6.12
C GLY A 60 8.82 3.89 -6.13
N GLN A 61 8.19 3.09 -5.27
CA GLN A 61 6.74 2.94 -5.19
C GLN A 61 6.08 4.23 -4.67
N GLN A 62 4.92 4.56 -5.25
CA GLN A 62 4.12 5.72 -4.86
C GLN A 62 3.56 5.53 -3.45
N VAL A 63 3.76 6.53 -2.60
CA VAL A 63 3.08 6.64 -1.31
C VAL A 63 2.00 7.72 -1.43
N ILE A 64 0.82 7.45 -0.89
CA ILE A 64 -0.29 8.41 -0.78
C ILE A 64 -0.70 8.56 0.68
N TRP A 65 -1.19 9.74 1.04
CA TRP A 65 -1.66 10.03 2.40
C TRP A 65 -3.17 10.11 2.37
N ILE A 66 -3.84 9.16 3.02
CA ILE A 66 -5.29 9.17 3.17
C ILE A 66 -5.67 9.86 4.48
N SER A 67 -6.74 10.66 4.45
CA SER A 67 -7.36 11.23 5.64
C SER A 67 -8.77 10.69 5.77
N THR A 68 -9.04 9.99 6.87
CA THR A 68 -10.32 9.30 7.13
C THR A 68 -10.98 9.84 8.39
N LEU A 69 -12.31 9.89 8.42
CA LEU A 69 -13.06 10.29 9.62
C LEU A 69 -13.11 9.14 10.63
N GLY A 70 -12.58 9.34 11.83
CA GLY A 70 -12.56 8.31 12.86
C GLY A 70 -13.96 7.90 13.30
N ARG A 71 -14.41 6.68 12.98
CA ARG A 71 -15.80 6.22 13.23
C ARG A 71 -16.28 6.32 14.69
N LYS A 72 -15.34 6.28 15.65
CA LYS A 72 -15.63 6.40 17.08
C LYS A 72 -15.38 7.79 17.64
N SER A 73 -14.39 8.51 17.09
CA SER A 73 -13.91 9.77 17.68
C SER A 73 -14.37 11.01 16.92
N GLY A 74 -14.94 10.86 15.72
CA GLY A 74 -15.30 11.98 14.84
C GLY A 74 -14.09 12.82 14.38
N SER A 75 -12.86 12.36 14.59
CA SER A 75 -11.64 13.15 14.31
C SER A 75 -10.96 12.64 13.04
N TRP A 76 -10.42 13.55 12.24
CA TRP A 76 -9.64 13.21 11.05
C TRP A 76 -8.35 12.46 11.40
N ARG A 77 -8.08 11.36 10.71
CA ARG A 77 -6.89 10.50 10.87
C ARG A 77 -6.15 10.35 9.56
N ARG A 78 -4.90 10.83 9.52
CA ARG A 78 -4.00 10.73 8.38
C ARG A 78 -3.19 9.44 8.44
N THR A 79 -3.12 8.69 7.34
CA THR A 79 -2.38 7.42 7.23
C THR A 79 -1.63 7.35 5.89
N PRO A 80 -0.31 7.12 5.88
CA PRO A 80 0.44 6.87 4.65
C PRO A 80 0.25 5.42 4.19
N LEU A 81 0.08 5.21 2.90
CA LEU A 81 -0.10 3.89 2.27
C LEU A 81 0.65 3.83 0.93
N LEU A 82 1.15 2.64 0.58
CA LEU A 82 1.51 2.34 -0.81
C LEU A 82 0.24 2.25 -1.65
N ALA A 83 0.30 2.73 -2.89
CA ALA A 83 -0.81 2.70 -3.81
C ALA A 83 -0.38 2.33 -5.24
N ALA A 84 -1.24 1.59 -5.94
CA ALA A 84 -1.10 1.32 -7.37
C ALA A 84 -2.03 2.26 -8.17
N PRO A 85 -1.59 2.83 -9.30
CA PRO A 85 -2.49 3.58 -10.17
C PRO A 85 -3.47 2.63 -10.87
N HIS A 86 -4.74 3.01 -10.98
CA HIS A 86 -5.77 2.22 -11.66
C HIS A 86 -6.83 3.14 -12.27
N GLU A 87 -6.90 3.22 -13.59
CA GLU A 87 -7.96 3.94 -14.34
C GLU A 87 -8.27 5.36 -13.82
N GLY A 88 -7.23 6.17 -13.58
CA GLY A 88 -7.39 7.53 -13.04
C GLY A 88 -7.72 7.61 -11.55
N SER A 89 -7.78 6.46 -10.88
CA SER A 89 -7.93 6.27 -9.44
C SER A 89 -6.67 5.60 -8.86
N TRP A 90 -6.73 5.25 -7.57
CA TRP A 90 -5.67 4.52 -6.88
C TRP A 90 -6.21 3.29 -6.17
N VAL A 91 -5.47 2.19 -6.19
CA VAL A 91 -5.74 0.99 -5.40
C VAL A 91 -4.90 1.04 -4.13
N ILE A 92 -5.55 0.85 -2.98
CA ILE A 92 -4.90 0.69 -1.67
C ILE A 92 -5.40 -0.57 -0.98
N THR A 93 -4.66 -1.02 0.04
CA THR A 93 -5.01 -2.24 0.77
C THR A 93 -4.82 -2.17 2.28
N GLY A 94 -5.78 -2.75 3.01
CA GLY A 94 -5.80 -2.95 4.46
C GLY A 94 -4.89 -4.08 4.95
N SER A 95 -3.67 -4.18 4.41
CA SER A 95 -2.76 -5.29 4.67
C SER A 95 -2.25 -5.34 6.11
N ASN A 96 -1.94 -4.19 6.70
CA ASN A 96 -1.28 -4.07 8.00
C ASN A 96 -0.04 -4.99 8.10
N ALA A 97 0.78 -5.02 7.03
CA ALA A 97 1.95 -5.90 6.91
C ALA A 97 1.64 -7.40 7.17
N GLY A 98 0.44 -7.87 6.80
CA GLY A 98 0.02 -9.26 6.95
C GLY A 98 -0.36 -9.63 8.38
N GLN A 99 -0.63 -8.66 9.25
CA GLN A 99 -1.12 -8.95 10.60
C GLN A 99 -2.61 -9.37 10.59
N ALA A 100 -2.96 -10.26 11.53
CA ALA A 100 -4.35 -10.69 11.74
C ALA A 100 -5.30 -9.51 12.01
N GLN A 101 -4.83 -8.46 12.68
CA GLN A 101 -5.64 -7.27 12.93
C GLN A 101 -5.79 -6.40 11.67
N ILE A 102 -7.05 -6.06 11.36
CA ILE A 102 -7.41 -5.07 10.34
C ILE A 102 -7.03 -3.65 10.82
N PRO A 103 -6.37 -2.83 9.98
CA PRO A 103 -5.94 -1.50 10.39
C PRO A 103 -7.14 -0.57 10.62
N SER A 104 -7.01 0.37 11.56
CA SER A 104 -8.13 1.22 12.01
C SER A 104 -8.79 2.03 10.89
N TRP A 105 -8.02 2.46 9.89
CA TRP A 105 -8.54 3.25 8.77
C TRP A 105 -9.56 2.47 7.94
N VAL A 106 -9.45 1.14 7.83
CA VAL A 106 -10.43 0.30 7.11
C VAL A 106 -11.80 0.41 7.77
N PHE A 107 -11.84 0.35 9.10
CA PHE A 107 -13.09 0.54 9.83
C PHE A 107 -13.63 1.96 9.71
N ASN A 108 -12.75 2.97 9.58
CA ASN A 108 -13.18 4.33 9.35
C ASN A 108 -13.85 4.48 7.99
N VAL A 109 -13.23 4.00 6.90
CA VAL A 109 -13.78 4.15 5.55
C VAL A 109 -15.05 3.33 5.30
N ARG A 110 -15.18 2.17 5.97
CA ARG A 110 -16.42 1.39 5.95
C ARG A 110 -17.59 2.11 6.62
N ALA A 111 -17.31 2.97 7.61
CA ALA A 111 -18.34 3.78 8.28
C ALA A 111 -18.60 5.10 7.55
N HIS A 112 -17.54 5.72 7.01
CA HIS A 112 -17.57 7.00 6.31
C HIS A 112 -16.65 6.92 5.09
N ASN A 113 -17.23 6.68 3.92
CA ASN A 113 -16.47 6.45 2.69
C ASN A 113 -15.88 7.73 2.06
N LEU A 114 -16.16 8.91 2.62
CA LEU A 114 -15.59 10.17 2.15
C LEU A 114 -14.34 10.56 2.94
N GLY A 115 -13.39 11.17 2.26
CA GLY A 115 -12.22 11.76 2.90
C GLY A 115 -11.33 12.46 1.90
N PHE A 116 -10.03 12.49 2.22
CA PHE A 116 -9.05 13.17 1.38
C PHE A 116 -7.90 12.24 1.03
N VAL A 117 -7.39 12.40 -0.18
CA VAL A 117 -6.14 11.80 -0.62
C VAL A 117 -5.14 12.92 -0.92
N GLU A 118 -3.91 12.75 -0.44
CA GLU A 118 -2.81 13.67 -0.74
C GLU A 118 -1.69 12.92 -1.46
N ILE A 119 -1.32 13.43 -2.63
CA ILE A 119 -0.35 12.83 -3.54
C ILE A 119 0.58 13.94 -3.99
N ASP A 120 1.88 13.76 -3.77
CA ASP A 120 2.93 14.74 -4.10
C ASP A 120 2.71 16.17 -3.55
N GLY A 121 1.90 16.29 -2.49
CA GLY A 121 1.53 17.55 -1.84
C GLY A 121 0.21 18.16 -2.32
N THR A 122 -0.43 17.57 -3.33
CA THR A 122 -1.76 17.96 -3.78
C THR A 122 -2.79 17.16 -3.03
N LYS A 123 -3.69 17.85 -2.31
CA LYS A 123 -4.78 17.24 -1.55
C LYS A 123 -6.10 17.36 -2.34
N THR A 124 -6.81 16.25 -2.49
CA THR A 124 -8.06 16.16 -3.23
C THR A 124 -9.11 15.43 -2.41
N ASP A 125 -10.38 15.81 -2.57
CA ASP A 125 -11.51 15.06 -2.03
C ASP A 125 -11.62 13.71 -2.74
N CYS A 126 -11.97 12.66 -2.01
CA CYS A 126 -12.08 11.33 -2.57
C CYS A 126 -13.15 10.50 -1.88
N SER A 127 -13.60 9.46 -2.58
CA SER A 127 -14.37 8.37 -2.01
C SER A 127 -13.55 7.08 -1.97
N PHE A 128 -13.74 6.31 -0.90
CA PHE A 128 -13.11 5.00 -0.68
C PHE A 128 -14.14 3.91 -0.98
N ILE A 129 -13.92 3.14 -2.05
CA ILE A 129 -14.84 2.08 -2.49
C ILE A 129 -14.20 0.73 -2.18
N GLU A 130 -14.81 -0.04 -1.28
CA GLU A 130 -14.36 -1.41 -1.00
C GLU A 130 -14.71 -2.32 -2.17
N VAL A 131 -13.70 -3.04 -2.67
CA VAL A 131 -13.87 -3.99 -3.77
C VAL A 131 -13.85 -5.39 -3.19
N THR A 132 -14.72 -6.27 -3.71
CA THR A 132 -14.86 -7.66 -3.25
C THR A 132 -14.90 -8.62 -4.44
N GLY A 133 -14.81 -9.92 -4.17
CA GLY A 133 -14.95 -10.96 -5.20
C GLY A 133 -13.87 -10.93 -6.29
N PRO A 134 -14.19 -11.32 -7.54
CA PRO A 134 -13.19 -11.42 -8.62
C PRO A 134 -12.47 -10.10 -8.93
N GLN A 135 -13.17 -8.97 -8.83
CA GLN A 135 -12.55 -7.66 -9.08
C GLN A 135 -11.48 -7.34 -8.01
N ARG A 136 -11.71 -7.74 -6.76
CA ARG A 136 -10.73 -7.57 -5.69
C ARG A 136 -9.45 -8.36 -5.96
N GLU A 137 -9.55 -9.57 -6.50
CA GLU A 137 -8.38 -10.38 -6.87
C GLU A 137 -7.53 -9.66 -7.94
N VAL A 138 -8.17 -9.16 -9.00
CA VAL A 138 -7.49 -8.42 -10.07
C VAL A 138 -6.73 -7.22 -9.51
N LEU A 139 -7.39 -6.39 -8.70
CA LEU A 139 -6.76 -5.21 -8.10
C LEU A 139 -5.68 -5.58 -7.07
N TYR A 140 -5.83 -6.70 -6.36
CA TYR A 140 -4.80 -7.18 -5.46
C TYR A 140 -3.55 -7.60 -6.22
N GLN A 141 -3.69 -8.23 -7.40
CA GLN A 141 -2.56 -8.57 -8.25
C GLN A 141 -1.82 -7.32 -8.78
N GLU A 142 -2.51 -6.20 -9.03
CA GLU A 142 -1.84 -4.93 -9.35
C GLU A 142 -0.97 -4.44 -8.18
N LEU A 143 -1.48 -4.56 -6.94
CA LEU A 143 -0.70 -4.25 -5.74
C LEU A 143 0.50 -5.19 -5.59
N VAL A 144 0.34 -6.48 -5.85
CA VAL A 144 1.44 -7.47 -5.82
C VAL A 144 2.50 -7.17 -6.88
N ALA A 145 2.08 -6.79 -8.09
CA ALA A 145 2.99 -6.41 -9.17
C ALA A 145 3.80 -5.16 -8.81
N MET A 146 3.20 -4.21 -8.08
CA MET A 146 3.86 -3.01 -7.58
C MET A 146 4.77 -3.29 -6.37
N TRP A 147 4.35 -4.20 -5.47
CA TRP A 147 5.07 -4.59 -4.27
C TRP A 147 4.83 -6.06 -3.91
N SER A 148 5.80 -6.91 -4.26
CA SER A 148 5.69 -8.37 -4.15
C SER A 148 5.44 -8.89 -2.73
N ALA A 149 5.79 -8.13 -1.68
CA ALA A 149 5.53 -8.56 -0.30
C ALA A 149 4.03 -8.69 0.01
N TYR A 150 3.14 -8.08 -0.76
CA TYR A 150 1.70 -8.29 -0.60
C TYR A 150 1.29 -9.76 -0.77
N ALA A 151 1.93 -10.51 -1.66
CA ALA A 151 1.69 -11.95 -1.81
C ALA A 151 2.07 -12.76 -0.54
N MET A 152 3.06 -12.29 0.22
CA MET A 152 3.37 -12.86 1.54
C MET A 152 2.35 -12.42 2.59
N TYR A 153 1.92 -11.16 2.57
CA TYR A 153 0.95 -10.64 3.52
C TYR A 153 -0.40 -11.36 3.42
N GLU A 154 -0.91 -11.62 2.22
CA GLU A 154 -2.18 -12.33 2.04
C GLU A 154 -2.14 -13.75 2.59
N ARG A 155 -1.04 -14.47 2.34
CA ARG A 155 -0.83 -15.82 2.89
C ARG A 155 -0.76 -15.84 4.42
N ASN A 156 -0.15 -14.82 5.02
CA ASN A 156 0.12 -14.80 6.46
C ASN A 156 -1.00 -14.18 7.30
N ALA A 157 -1.89 -13.38 6.69
CA ALA A 157 -2.88 -12.61 7.45
C ALA A 157 -3.94 -13.48 8.14
N GLY A 158 -4.21 -14.69 7.64
CA GLY A 158 -5.29 -15.54 8.14
C GLY A 158 -6.69 -14.93 7.97
N ARG A 159 -6.80 -13.91 7.11
CA ARG A 159 -8.04 -13.18 6.76
C ARG A 159 -7.92 -12.67 5.34
N GLU A 160 -9.06 -12.42 4.72
CA GLU A 160 -9.08 -11.61 3.50
C GLU A 160 -8.49 -10.22 3.80
N ILE A 161 -7.55 -9.78 2.96
CA ILE A 161 -6.97 -8.44 3.08
C ILE A 161 -7.85 -7.44 2.31
N PRO A 162 -8.52 -6.48 2.94
CA PRO A 162 -9.41 -5.56 2.23
C PRO A 162 -8.69 -4.75 1.14
N VAL A 163 -9.36 -4.54 0.00
CA VAL A 163 -8.88 -3.75 -1.13
C VAL A 163 -9.86 -2.61 -1.39
N PHE A 164 -9.33 -1.42 -1.63
CA PHE A 164 -10.14 -0.24 -1.88
C PHE A 164 -9.63 0.52 -3.10
N LEU A 165 -10.57 1.04 -3.87
CA LEU A 165 -10.32 2.13 -4.80
C LEU A 165 -10.43 3.46 -4.06
N VAL A 166 -9.50 4.37 -4.34
CA VAL A 166 -9.52 5.78 -3.95
C VAL A 166 -9.87 6.57 -5.20
N GLN A 167 -11.13 6.97 -5.30
CA GLN A 167 -11.66 7.69 -6.45
C GLN A 167 -11.68 9.18 -6.13
N PRO A 168 -10.89 10.02 -6.84
CA PRO A 168 -11.00 11.46 -6.71
C PRO A 168 -12.42 11.93 -7.03
N ILE A 169 -12.95 12.82 -6.21
CA ILE A 169 -14.20 13.52 -6.51
C ILE A 169 -13.77 14.76 -7.29
N LEU A 170 -13.99 14.74 -8.60
CA LEU A 170 -13.77 15.90 -9.44
C LEU A 170 -14.86 16.91 -9.13
N ASN A 171 -14.46 18.08 -8.62
CA ASN A 171 -15.32 19.26 -8.52
C ASN A 171 -15.28 20.05 -9.82
#